data_AF-E8LNB0-F1
#
_entry.id   AF-E8LNB0-F1
#
_cell.length_a   1.000
_cell.length_b   1.000
_cell.length_c   1.000
_cell.angle_alpha   90.00
_cell.angle_beta   90.00
_cell.angle_gamma   90.00
#
_symmetry.space_group_name_H-M   'P 1'
#
loop_
_entity.id
_entity.type
_entity.pdbx_description
1 polymer ?
#
loop_
_entity_poly.entity_id
_entity_poly.type
_entity_poly.pdbx_seq_one_letter_code
_entity_poly.pdbx_strand_id
1 'polypeptide(L)'
;MVALKIWKIGIGRNSESSYRELKEQFCVSQGWREFGDLSFVYHNNEDISSRIKVLNPQENRAYNAFEALMSKINPGDIVLAFEGNELKGITQMPVDNNSPVEPDGFKNSGFVYFYNESVNEYRQSLFPVKWVDWQDFRSEFSDDASLDVQGGQGVAGIVACGGGDTLAPIKELILKNWDKFKAKHKNIVEFSHDDPSDQKILAKLNALRETLSERRLTSYKRYQAMVKQHFSDISILEQECLEQECLELLKANYNLILSGSPGTGKTYLAKQLANKINYEREKISPKEYLIEAILNSINTEEEKQWKINRKLSTDAFFNKFSIENLKSLTLEQYCIGRGNKENFCWWIERGTSCLGG
;
A
#
# COMPACT_ATOMS: atom_id res chain seq x y z
N MET A 1 9.54 -6.50 -12.72
CA MET A 1 8.15 -7.01 -12.63
C MET A 1 8.05 -7.87 -11.39
N VAL A 2 7.10 -7.61 -10.49
CA VAL A 2 6.80 -8.51 -9.38
C VAL A 2 6.26 -9.81 -10.00
N ALA A 3 6.79 -10.96 -9.58
CA ALA A 3 6.32 -12.24 -10.07
C ALA A 3 4.85 -12.43 -9.65
N LEU A 4 3.97 -12.67 -10.62
CA LEU A 4 2.55 -12.96 -10.41
C LEU A 4 2.41 -14.20 -9.51
N LYS A 5 1.72 -14.06 -8.38
CA LYS A 5 1.48 -15.17 -7.46
C LYS A 5 0.07 -15.73 -7.65
N ILE A 6 -0.05 -17.02 -7.40
CA ILE A 6 -1.33 -17.72 -7.34
C ILE A 6 -1.61 -18.04 -5.87
N TRP A 7 -2.83 -17.78 -5.43
CA TRP A 7 -3.31 -18.04 -4.09
C TRP A 7 -4.46 -19.04 -4.15
N LYS A 8 -4.57 -19.92 -3.15
CA LYS A 8 -5.74 -20.76 -2.92
C LYS A 8 -6.43 -20.29 -1.65
N ILE A 9 -7.75 -20.12 -1.73
CA ILE A 9 -8.60 -19.78 -0.60
C ILE A 9 -9.61 -20.90 -0.36
N GLY A 10 -9.63 -21.40 0.87
CA GLY A 10 -10.66 -22.31 1.36
C GLY A 10 -11.89 -21.53 1.76
N ILE A 11 -13.04 -21.95 1.25
CA ILE A 11 -14.33 -21.31 1.48
C ILE A 11 -15.34 -22.33 1.98
N GLY A 12 -16.29 -21.87 2.78
CA GLY A 12 -17.29 -22.72 3.39
C GLY A 12 -18.34 -23.19 2.39
N ARG A 13 -19.14 -24.18 2.79
CA ARG A 13 -20.27 -24.68 1.99
C ARG A 13 -21.62 -24.10 2.46
N ASN A 14 -21.61 -23.25 3.48
CA ASN A 14 -22.82 -22.60 3.96
C ASN A 14 -23.10 -21.34 3.12
N SER A 15 -24.33 -20.83 3.21
CA SER A 15 -24.78 -19.70 2.38
C SER A 15 -23.95 -18.43 2.56
N GLU A 16 -23.25 -18.28 3.69
CA GLU A 16 -22.62 -17.02 4.10
C GLU A 16 -21.10 -17.01 3.83
N SER A 17 -20.55 -18.16 3.42
CA SER A 17 -19.14 -18.35 3.08
C SER A 17 -18.93 -19.15 1.79
N SER A 18 -19.98 -19.36 1.00
CA SER A 18 -19.92 -20.07 -0.28
C SER A 18 -19.27 -19.27 -1.41
N TYR A 19 -18.83 -19.98 -2.44
CA TYR A 19 -18.31 -19.40 -3.67
C TYR A 19 -19.33 -18.48 -4.31
N ARG A 20 -20.60 -18.90 -4.31
CA ARG A 20 -21.71 -18.12 -4.84
C ARG A 20 -21.82 -16.76 -4.15
N GLU A 21 -21.73 -16.73 -2.83
CA GLU A 21 -21.79 -15.48 -2.06
C GLU A 21 -20.61 -14.57 -2.41
N LEU A 22 -19.38 -15.10 -2.45
CA LEU A 22 -18.20 -14.30 -2.83
C LEU A 22 -18.31 -13.74 -4.26
N LYS A 23 -18.88 -14.50 -5.18
CA LYS A 23 -19.15 -14.08 -6.56
C LYS A 23 -20.20 -12.96 -6.61
N GLU A 24 -21.29 -13.09 -5.86
CA GLU A 24 -22.36 -12.08 -5.79
C GLU A 24 -21.90 -10.79 -5.08
N GLN A 25 -20.99 -10.89 -4.11
CA GLN A 25 -20.43 -9.75 -3.36
C GLN A 25 -19.21 -9.09 -4.03
N PHE A 26 -18.68 -9.68 -5.10
CA PHE A 26 -17.48 -9.22 -5.83
C PHE A 26 -16.26 -9.09 -4.91
N CYS A 27 -16.01 -10.06 -4.02
CA CYS A 27 -14.92 -9.98 -3.06
C CYS A 27 -14.14 -11.27 -2.89
N VAL A 28 -12.87 -11.12 -2.48
CA VAL A 28 -12.09 -12.21 -1.87
C VAL A 28 -12.19 -12.02 -0.38
N SER A 29 -12.79 -12.97 0.34
CA SER A 29 -13.06 -12.81 1.77
C SER A 29 -12.70 -14.03 2.58
N GLN A 30 -12.11 -13.79 3.74
CA GLN A 30 -11.81 -14.79 4.75
C GLN A 30 -11.86 -14.12 6.11
N GLY A 31 -12.28 -14.83 7.15
CA GLY A 31 -12.15 -14.30 8.50
C GLY A 31 -13.22 -14.79 9.45
N TRP A 32 -13.21 -14.14 10.61
CA TRP A 32 -13.99 -14.50 11.78
C TRP A 32 -14.65 -13.24 12.32
N ARG A 33 -15.95 -13.31 12.60
CA ARG A 33 -16.79 -12.17 12.97
C ARG A 33 -16.33 -11.51 14.28
N GLU A 34 -15.88 -12.31 15.22
CA GLU A 34 -15.45 -11.91 16.55
C GLU A 34 -14.27 -10.93 16.54
N PHE A 35 -13.48 -10.88 15.46
CA PHE A 35 -12.35 -9.97 15.35
C PHE A 35 -12.74 -8.53 14.97
N GLY A 36 -13.97 -8.31 14.50
CA GLY A 36 -14.43 -6.97 14.09
C GLY A 36 -13.69 -6.42 12.86
N ASP A 37 -13.89 -5.12 12.56
CA ASP A 37 -13.14 -4.45 11.49
C ASP A 37 -11.65 -4.37 11.88
N LEU A 38 -10.76 -4.82 11.00
CA LEU A 38 -9.30 -4.83 11.18
C LEU A 38 -8.57 -3.90 10.20
N SER A 39 -9.29 -2.93 9.63
CA SER A 39 -8.74 -1.94 8.66
C SER A 39 -7.49 -1.23 9.17
N PHE A 40 -7.38 -1.03 10.49
CA PHE A 40 -6.24 -0.36 11.11
C PHE A 40 -4.89 -1.13 10.97
N VAL A 41 -4.91 -2.45 10.77
CA VAL A 41 -3.69 -3.26 10.56
C VAL A 41 -3.45 -3.62 9.10
N TYR A 42 -4.35 -3.24 8.19
CA TYR A 42 -4.24 -3.56 6.77
C TYR A 42 -2.91 -3.05 6.17
N HIS A 43 -2.11 -3.96 5.61
CA HIS A 43 -0.72 -3.82 5.13
C HIS A 43 0.30 -3.20 6.11
N ASN A 44 0.07 -3.32 7.42
CA ASN A 44 1.07 -3.04 8.43
C ASN A 44 1.61 -4.35 9.04
N ASN A 45 2.65 -4.91 8.42
CA ASN A 45 3.13 -6.27 8.71
C ASN A 45 3.64 -6.46 10.14
N GLU A 46 4.31 -5.46 10.69
CA GLU A 46 4.82 -5.48 12.08
C GLU A 46 3.67 -5.51 13.09
N ASP A 47 2.57 -4.82 12.77
CA ASP A 47 1.36 -4.76 13.59
C ASP A 47 0.46 -5.99 13.43
N ILE A 48 0.38 -6.62 12.26
CA ILE A 48 -0.47 -7.81 12.05
C ILE A 48 -0.01 -8.96 12.97
N SER A 49 1.29 -9.31 12.99
CA SER A 49 1.71 -10.46 13.80
C SER A 49 1.59 -10.24 15.29
N SER A 50 1.99 -9.06 15.77
CA SER A 50 1.93 -8.74 17.19
C SER A 50 0.48 -8.61 17.68
N ARG A 51 -0.40 -7.97 16.90
CA ARG A 51 -1.78 -7.65 17.32
C ARG A 51 -2.78 -8.76 17.03
N ILE A 52 -2.65 -9.52 15.94
CA ILE A 52 -3.48 -10.71 15.73
C ILE A 52 -3.19 -11.78 16.80
N LYS A 53 -1.93 -11.92 17.22
CA LYS A 53 -1.58 -12.80 18.36
C LYS A 53 -2.22 -12.34 19.67
N VAL A 54 -2.40 -11.04 19.87
CA VAL A 54 -3.14 -10.51 21.04
C VAL A 54 -4.63 -10.80 20.92
N LEU A 55 -5.21 -10.62 19.73
CA LEU A 55 -6.63 -10.85 19.46
C LEU A 55 -7.02 -12.32 19.57
N ASN A 56 -6.15 -13.25 19.16
CA ASN A 56 -6.38 -14.68 19.30
C ASN A 56 -5.05 -15.46 19.44
N PRO A 57 -4.54 -15.61 20.68
CA PRO A 57 -3.25 -16.25 20.95
C PRO A 57 -3.19 -17.74 20.58
N GLN A 58 -4.35 -18.39 20.42
CA GLN A 58 -4.47 -19.84 20.30
C GLN A 58 -4.66 -20.33 18.85
N GLU A 59 -4.87 -19.42 17.88
CA GLU A 59 -5.32 -19.80 16.54
C GLU A 59 -4.39 -19.31 15.41
N ASN A 60 -3.33 -20.10 15.15
CA ASN A 60 -2.38 -19.85 14.04
C ASN A 60 -3.05 -19.78 12.65
N ARG A 61 -4.23 -20.39 12.48
CA ARG A 61 -4.97 -20.38 11.21
C ARG A 61 -5.49 -18.98 10.86
N ALA A 62 -5.96 -18.23 11.86
CA ALA A 62 -6.46 -16.88 11.67
C ALA A 62 -5.34 -15.92 11.26
N TYR A 63 -4.18 -16.03 11.91
CA TYR A 63 -3.00 -15.26 11.54
C TYR A 63 -2.61 -15.45 10.08
N ASN A 64 -2.47 -16.69 9.60
CA ASN A 64 -2.06 -16.94 8.21
C ASN A 64 -3.07 -16.38 7.19
N ALA A 65 -4.36 -16.53 7.47
CA ALA A 65 -5.41 -16.00 6.60
C ALA A 65 -5.38 -14.46 6.54
N PHE A 66 -5.29 -13.79 7.68
CA PHE A 66 -5.22 -12.32 7.73
C PHE A 66 -3.91 -11.79 7.16
N GLU A 67 -2.78 -12.43 7.46
CA GLU A 67 -1.50 -12.05 6.87
C GLU A 67 -1.56 -12.13 5.34
N ALA A 68 -2.09 -13.21 4.77
CA ALA A 68 -2.25 -13.33 3.33
C ALA A 68 -3.17 -12.23 2.76
N LEU A 69 -4.38 -12.11 3.32
CA LEU A 69 -5.41 -11.17 2.85
C LEU A 69 -4.99 -9.70 2.99
N MET A 70 -4.32 -9.36 4.09
CA MET A 70 -4.04 -7.98 4.46
C MET A 70 -2.65 -7.51 4.07
N SER A 71 -1.72 -8.41 3.74
CA SER A 71 -0.32 -7.99 3.48
C SER A 71 0.36 -8.63 2.28
N LYS A 72 -0.08 -9.81 1.83
CA LYS A 72 0.69 -10.58 0.84
C LYS A 72 0.02 -10.67 -0.53
N ILE A 73 -1.30 -10.60 -0.61
CA ILE A 73 -2.02 -10.53 -1.88
C ILE A 73 -1.79 -9.15 -2.50
N ASN A 74 -1.31 -9.12 -3.74
CA ASN A 74 -0.95 -7.90 -4.46
C ASN A 74 -1.82 -7.69 -5.72
N PRO A 75 -1.83 -6.47 -6.28
CA PRO A 75 -2.45 -6.21 -7.57
C PRO A 75 -1.91 -7.14 -8.66
N GLY A 76 -2.81 -7.73 -9.45
CA GLY A 76 -2.48 -8.68 -10.50
C GLY A 76 -2.26 -10.12 -10.04
N ASP A 77 -2.19 -10.41 -8.73
CA ASP A 77 -2.18 -11.79 -8.25
C ASP A 77 -3.47 -12.53 -8.62
N ILE A 78 -3.39 -13.85 -8.76
CA ILE A 78 -4.54 -14.72 -9.05
C ILE A 78 -4.98 -15.43 -7.77
N VAL A 79 -6.29 -15.53 -7.56
CA VAL A 79 -6.89 -16.23 -6.42
C VAL A 79 -7.84 -17.32 -6.92
N LEU A 80 -7.72 -18.50 -6.32
CA LEU A 80 -8.51 -19.70 -6.61
C LEU A 80 -9.39 -20.07 -5.42
N ALA A 81 -10.69 -20.17 -5.63
CA ALA A 81 -11.68 -20.48 -4.59
C ALA A 81 -11.97 -21.99 -4.52
N PHE A 82 -11.82 -22.58 -3.32
CA PHE A 82 -12.03 -24.01 -3.08
C PHE A 82 -13.14 -24.28 -2.05
N GLU A 83 -14.21 -24.97 -2.46
CA GLU A 83 -15.26 -25.47 -1.55
C GLU A 83 -14.97 -26.92 -1.13
N GLY A 84 -14.22 -27.06 -0.03
CA GLY A 84 -13.61 -28.34 0.33
C GLY A 84 -12.46 -28.65 -0.61
N ASN A 85 -12.61 -29.66 -1.47
CA ASN A 85 -11.56 -30.13 -2.39
C ASN A 85 -11.80 -29.73 -3.85
N GLU A 86 -12.90 -29.06 -4.13
CA GLU A 86 -13.34 -28.71 -5.48
C GLU A 86 -12.98 -27.26 -5.78
N LEU A 87 -12.31 -27.04 -6.91
CA LEU A 87 -12.00 -25.71 -7.41
C LEU A 87 -13.24 -25.11 -8.07
N LYS A 88 -13.79 -24.06 -7.47
CA LYS A 88 -15.05 -23.44 -7.92
C LYS A 88 -14.84 -22.24 -8.83
N GLY A 89 -13.82 -21.45 -8.57
CA GLY A 89 -13.61 -20.23 -9.35
C GLY A 89 -12.20 -19.69 -9.30
N ILE A 90 -11.95 -18.79 -10.24
CA ILE A 90 -10.70 -18.07 -10.42
C ILE A 90 -10.99 -16.58 -10.55
N THR A 91 -10.15 -15.75 -9.93
CA THR A 91 -10.18 -14.31 -10.13
C THR A 91 -8.76 -13.75 -10.16
N GLN A 92 -8.61 -12.58 -10.78
CA GLN A 92 -7.38 -11.80 -10.72
C GLN A 92 -7.65 -10.53 -9.92
N MET A 93 -6.78 -10.24 -8.96
CA MET A 93 -6.82 -8.98 -8.22
C MET A 93 -6.67 -7.82 -9.20
N PRO A 94 -7.59 -6.84 -9.19
CA PRO A 94 -7.51 -5.71 -10.11
C PRO A 94 -6.17 -4.99 -10.05
N VAL A 95 -5.86 -4.28 -11.14
CA VAL A 95 -4.73 -3.37 -11.23
C VAL A 95 -5.27 -2.07 -11.76
N ASP A 96 -4.97 -0.97 -11.08
CA ASP A 96 -5.37 0.37 -11.51
C ASP A 96 -4.13 1.23 -11.72
N ASN A 97 -3.61 1.22 -12.94
CA ASN A 97 -2.42 2.00 -13.30
C ASN A 97 -2.68 3.52 -13.35
N ASN A 98 -3.94 3.95 -13.23
CA ASN A 98 -4.36 5.34 -13.45
C ASN A 98 -4.78 6.04 -12.14
N SER A 99 -5.01 5.30 -11.05
CA SER A 99 -5.32 5.92 -9.76
C SER A 99 -4.11 6.67 -9.20
N PRO A 100 -4.31 7.88 -8.65
CA PRO A 100 -3.27 8.55 -7.88
C PRO A 100 -2.85 7.68 -6.69
N VAL A 101 -1.58 7.80 -6.29
CA VAL A 101 -1.06 7.11 -5.11
C VAL A 101 -1.86 7.58 -3.91
N GLU A 102 -2.55 6.66 -3.24
CA GLU A 102 -3.33 6.98 -2.04
C GLU A 102 -2.38 7.48 -0.92
N PRO A 103 -2.83 8.41 -0.05
CA PRO A 103 -2.00 8.99 1.02
C PRO A 103 -1.44 7.98 2.02
N ASP A 104 -1.99 6.76 2.04
CA ASP A 104 -1.53 5.64 2.87
C ASP A 104 -0.42 4.80 2.21
N GLY A 105 0.11 5.26 1.07
CA GLY A 105 1.28 4.68 0.42
C GLY A 105 0.98 3.53 -0.54
N PHE A 106 -0.29 3.27 -0.86
CA PHE A 106 -0.67 2.19 -1.76
C PHE A 106 -0.84 2.67 -3.19
N LYS A 107 0.03 2.14 -4.07
CA LYS A 107 -0.02 2.34 -5.51
C LYS A 107 -1.00 1.35 -6.13
N ASN A 108 -1.95 1.86 -6.90
CA ASN A 108 -2.44 1.19 -8.10
C ASN A 108 -3.18 -0.14 -7.91
N SER A 109 -3.80 -0.40 -6.75
CA SER A 109 -4.39 -1.71 -6.47
C SER A 109 -5.73 -1.97 -7.14
N GLY A 110 -6.49 -0.97 -7.56
CA GLY A 110 -7.84 -1.19 -8.12
C GLY A 110 -8.85 -1.88 -7.18
N PHE A 111 -8.44 -2.23 -5.95
CA PHE A 111 -9.24 -2.81 -4.88
C PHE A 111 -8.88 -2.17 -3.53
N VAL A 112 -9.78 -2.30 -2.56
CA VAL A 112 -9.68 -1.80 -1.19
C VAL A 112 -10.06 -2.90 -0.21
N TYR A 113 -9.45 -2.88 0.97
CA TYR A 113 -9.90 -3.68 2.08
C TYR A 113 -11.17 -3.10 2.69
N PHE A 114 -12.13 -3.97 2.99
CA PHE A 114 -13.25 -3.58 3.82
C PHE A 114 -13.73 -4.71 4.74
N TYR A 115 -14.40 -4.30 5.82
CA TYR A 115 -15.09 -5.18 6.73
C TYR A 115 -16.59 -5.12 6.42
N ASN A 116 -17.18 -6.26 6.06
CA ASN A 116 -18.59 -6.33 5.74
C ASN A 116 -19.42 -6.70 6.98
N GLU A 117 -20.07 -5.70 7.59
CA GLU A 117 -20.86 -5.92 8.82
C GLU A 117 -22.14 -6.74 8.59
N SER A 118 -22.65 -6.80 7.35
CA SER A 118 -23.93 -7.44 7.02
C SER A 118 -23.87 -8.95 6.77
N VAL A 119 -22.68 -9.54 6.62
CA VAL A 119 -22.49 -10.98 6.37
C VAL A 119 -22.01 -11.69 7.64
N ASN A 120 -22.40 -12.93 7.87
CA ASN A 120 -22.23 -13.56 9.18
C ASN A 120 -20.84 -14.18 9.43
N GLU A 121 -20.16 -14.77 8.44
CA GLU A 121 -18.91 -15.52 8.64
C GLU A 121 -17.68 -14.81 8.05
N TYR A 122 -17.62 -14.59 6.73
CA TYR A 122 -16.46 -13.97 6.08
C TYR A 122 -16.62 -12.47 5.90
N ARG A 123 -16.10 -11.71 6.86
CA ARG A 123 -16.25 -10.25 6.88
C ARG A 123 -15.04 -9.48 6.38
N GLN A 124 -13.83 -10.02 6.53
CA GLN A 124 -12.62 -9.35 6.02
C GLN A 124 -12.49 -9.61 4.53
N SER A 125 -12.47 -8.54 3.73
CA SER A 125 -12.70 -8.65 2.30
C SER A 125 -11.78 -7.72 1.51
N LEU A 126 -11.27 -8.20 0.38
CA LEU A 126 -10.69 -7.38 -0.68
C LEU A 126 -11.73 -7.19 -1.78
N PHE A 127 -11.99 -5.95 -2.17
CA PHE A 127 -13.05 -5.59 -3.10
C PHE A 127 -12.65 -4.44 -4.03
N PRO A 128 -13.08 -4.42 -5.31
CA PRO A 128 -13.88 -5.45 -5.95
C PRO A 128 -13.03 -6.50 -6.67
N VAL A 129 -13.61 -7.65 -6.99
CA VAL A 129 -13.07 -8.65 -7.91
C VAL A 129 -14.19 -9.26 -8.76
N LYS A 130 -13.90 -9.70 -9.99
CA LYS A 130 -14.83 -10.51 -10.78
C LYS A 130 -14.40 -11.98 -10.74
N TRP A 131 -15.27 -12.83 -10.20
CA TRP A 131 -15.05 -14.28 -10.17
C TRP A 131 -15.53 -14.92 -11.47
N VAL A 132 -14.66 -15.74 -12.06
CA VAL A 132 -14.96 -16.61 -13.20
C VAL A 132 -15.12 -18.03 -12.69
N ASP A 133 -16.17 -18.73 -13.13
CA ASP A 133 -16.36 -20.13 -12.73
C ASP A 133 -15.23 -20.96 -13.33
N TRP A 134 -14.66 -21.83 -12.50
CA TRP A 134 -13.48 -22.59 -12.90
C TRP A 134 -13.73 -23.39 -14.18
N GLN A 135 -14.93 -23.96 -14.32
CA GLN A 135 -15.30 -24.72 -15.50
C GLN A 135 -15.40 -23.86 -16.77
N ASP A 136 -15.83 -22.60 -16.67
CA ASP A 136 -15.88 -21.69 -17.81
C ASP A 136 -14.47 -21.40 -18.35
N PHE A 137 -13.51 -21.21 -17.45
CA PHE A 137 -12.11 -21.05 -17.84
C PHE A 137 -11.50 -22.36 -18.35
N ARG A 138 -11.63 -23.45 -17.59
CA ARG A 138 -10.93 -24.70 -17.84
C ARG A 138 -11.42 -25.39 -19.12
N SER A 139 -12.73 -25.43 -19.37
CA SER A 139 -13.30 -26.06 -20.57
C SER A 139 -12.85 -25.41 -21.88
N GLU A 140 -12.39 -24.15 -21.85
CA GLU A 140 -11.82 -23.49 -23.04
C GLU A 140 -10.41 -24.00 -23.40
N PHE A 141 -9.66 -24.55 -22.44
CA PHE A 141 -8.24 -24.88 -22.63
C PHE A 141 -7.86 -26.32 -22.31
N SER A 142 -8.71 -27.09 -21.63
CA SER A 142 -8.43 -28.49 -21.26
C SER A 142 -9.69 -29.29 -20.92
N ASP A 143 -9.78 -30.50 -21.45
CA ASP A 143 -10.80 -31.51 -21.09
C ASP A 143 -10.35 -32.48 -19.98
N ASP A 144 -9.21 -32.23 -19.34
CA ASP A 144 -8.67 -33.10 -18.28
C ASP A 144 -9.43 -32.94 -16.94
N ALA A 145 -10.28 -33.92 -16.63
CA ALA A 145 -11.13 -33.90 -15.43
C ALA A 145 -10.33 -34.01 -14.12
N SER A 146 -9.05 -34.38 -14.16
CA SER A 146 -8.19 -34.41 -12.96
C SER A 146 -7.92 -33.01 -12.39
N LEU A 147 -8.22 -31.95 -13.14
CA LEU A 147 -8.05 -30.56 -12.73
C LEU A 147 -9.19 -30.02 -11.85
N ASP A 148 -10.27 -30.78 -11.64
CA ASP A 148 -11.48 -30.30 -10.95
C ASP A 148 -11.45 -30.57 -9.44
N VAL A 149 -10.77 -31.64 -9.01
CA VAL A 149 -10.76 -32.10 -7.62
C VAL A 149 -9.35 -32.55 -7.24
N GLN A 150 -8.80 -32.01 -6.15
CA GLN A 150 -7.41 -32.29 -5.79
C GLN A 150 -7.15 -33.57 -4.98
N GLY A 151 -8.19 -34.23 -4.45
CA GLY A 151 -8.00 -35.29 -3.44
C GLY A 151 -7.35 -34.77 -2.15
N GLY A 152 -7.55 -35.43 -1.01
CA GLY A 152 -6.93 -35.03 0.27
C GLY A 152 -7.78 -34.09 1.15
N GLN A 153 -7.14 -33.35 2.06
CA GLN A 153 -7.80 -32.36 2.93
C GLN A 153 -7.96 -31.01 2.20
N GLY A 154 -9.11 -30.35 2.41
CA GLY A 154 -9.44 -29.06 1.78
C GLY A 154 -8.47 -27.93 2.16
N VAL A 155 -8.63 -26.78 1.50
CA VAL A 155 -7.76 -25.61 1.73
C VAL A 155 -8.07 -24.99 3.10
N ALA A 156 -7.06 -24.86 3.95
CA ALA A 156 -7.19 -24.20 5.25
C ALA A 156 -6.83 -22.71 5.13
N GLY A 157 -7.83 -21.82 5.09
CA GLY A 157 -7.62 -20.38 5.01
C GLY A 157 -7.13 -19.92 3.63
N ILE A 158 -6.12 -19.04 3.59
CA ILE A 158 -5.52 -18.53 2.34
C ILE A 158 -4.05 -18.94 2.31
N VAL A 159 -3.63 -19.60 1.23
CA VAL A 159 -2.27 -20.15 1.10
C VAL A 159 -1.70 -19.83 -0.28
N ALA A 160 -0.42 -19.46 -0.33
CA ALA A 160 0.29 -19.28 -1.60
C ALA A 160 0.57 -20.63 -2.28
N CYS A 161 0.40 -20.67 -3.59
CA CYS A 161 0.71 -21.83 -4.41
C CYS A 161 2.24 -22.00 -4.59
N GLY A 162 2.88 -22.92 -3.86
CA GLY A 162 4.35 -23.17 -3.90
C GLY A 162 4.87 -24.19 -4.92
N GLY A 163 6.20 -24.36 -5.01
CA GLY A 163 6.87 -25.24 -6.00
C GLY A 163 6.65 -26.75 -5.83
N GLY A 164 6.24 -27.21 -4.64
CA GLY A 164 5.88 -28.61 -4.36
C GLY A 164 4.37 -28.86 -4.23
N ASP A 165 3.54 -27.92 -4.69
CA ASP A 165 2.08 -28.01 -4.57
C ASP A 165 1.50 -28.99 -5.60
N THR A 166 0.55 -29.84 -5.18
CA THR A 166 -0.22 -30.75 -6.04
C THR A 166 -1.00 -30.02 -7.15
N LEU A 167 -1.16 -28.71 -7.03
CA LEU A 167 -1.72 -27.80 -8.03
C LEU A 167 -0.83 -27.50 -9.24
N ALA A 168 0.37 -28.07 -9.36
CA ALA A 168 1.28 -27.73 -10.46
C ALA A 168 0.61 -27.75 -11.87
N PRO A 169 -0.20 -28.75 -12.25
CA PRO A 169 -0.89 -28.76 -13.55
C PRO A 169 -1.89 -27.61 -13.72
N ILE A 170 -2.64 -27.30 -12.67
CA ILE A 170 -3.61 -26.18 -12.65
C ILE A 170 -2.88 -24.84 -12.82
N LYS A 171 -1.75 -24.65 -12.11
CA LYS A 171 -0.96 -23.43 -12.24
C LYS A 171 -0.39 -23.26 -13.65
N GLU A 172 0.14 -24.33 -14.23
CA GLU A 172 0.68 -24.29 -15.59
C GLU A 172 -0.42 -23.92 -16.60
N LEU A 173 -1.61 -24.51 -16.46
CA LEU A 173 -2.77 -24.18 -17.30
C LEU A 173 -3.14 -22.70 -17.19
N ILE A 174 -3.21 -22.16 -15.96
CA ILE A 174 -3.54 -20.76 -15.70
C ILE A 174 -2.47 -19.84 -16.30
N LEU A 175 -1.20 -20.03 -15.95
CA LEU A 175 -0.11 -19.15 -16.41
C LEU A 175 0.02 -19.14 -17.94
N LYS A 176 -0.28 -20.25 -18.61
CA LYS A 176 -0.22 -20.35 -20.07
C LYS A 176 -1.40 -19.67 -20.79
N ASN A 177 -2.57 -19.57 -20.15
CA ASN A 177 -3.82 -19.25 -20.85
C ASN A 177 -4.63 -18.09 -20.25
N TRP A 178 -4.34 -17.64 -19.03
CA TRP A 178 -5.13 -16.60 -18.36
C TRP A 178 -5.20 -15.29 -19.16
N ASP A 179 -4.07 -14.80 -19.68
CA ASP A 179 -4.07 -13.56 -20.48
C ASP A 179 -4.85 -13.71 -21.79
N LYS A 180 -4.86 -14.90 -22.40
CA LYS A 180 -5.67 -15.18 -23.59
C LYS A 180 -7.16 -15.17 -23.26
N PHE A 181 -7.53 -15.79 -22.14
CA PHE A 181 -8.90 -15.80 -21.65
C PHE A 181 -9.40 -14.37 -21.41
N LYS A 182 -8.62 -13.55 -20.68
CA LYS A 182 -8.96 -12.15 -20.42
C LYS A 182 -9.14 -11.33 -21.71
N ALA A 183 -8.24 -11.50 -22.68
CA ALA A 183 -8.33 -10.79 -23.95
C ALA A 183 -9.63 -11.10 -24.70
N LYS A 184 -10.14 -12.34 -24.61
CA LYS A 184 -11.39 -12.77 -25.23
C LYS A 184 -12.63 -12.39 -24.42
N HIS A 185 -12.53 -12.41 -23.10
CA HIS A 185 -13.67 -12.30 -22.18
C HIS A 185 -13.61 -11.05 -21.30
N LYS A 186 -13.12 -9.93 -21.86
CA LYS A 186 -12.83 -8.69 -21.12
C LYS A 186 -13.98 -8.23 -20.20
N ASN A 187 -15.22 -8.27 -20.69
CA ASN A 187 -16.39 -7.84 -19.92
C ASN A 187 -16.70 -8.72 -18.68
N ILE A 188 -16.20 -9.95 -18.67
CA ILE A 188 -16.38 -10.92 -17.58
C ILE A 188 -15.30 -10.74 -16.52
N VAL A 189 -14.08 -10.36 -16.92
CA VAL A 189 -12.92 -10.29 -16.02
C VAL A 189 -12.59 -8.89 -15.52
N GLU A 190 -13.03 -7.84 -16.22
CA GLU A 190 -12.73 -6.44 -15.91
C GLU A 190 -14.00 -5.64 -15.65
N PHE A 191 -13.91 -4.65 -14.77
CA PHE A 191 -14.96 -3.67 -14.54
C PHE A 191 -14.92 -2.58 -15.61
N SER A 192 -16.05 -2.30 -16.25
CA SER A 192 -16.19 -1.25 -17.25
C SER A 192 -16.86 -0.01 -16.65
N HIS A 193 -16.35 1.18 -17.01
CA HIS A 193 -17.03 2.44 -16.66
C HIS A 193 -18.28 2.66 -17.50
N ASP A 194 -18.42 1.96 -18.63
CA ASP A 194 -19.55 2.09 -19.54
C ASP A 194 -20.70 1.13 -19.20
N ASP A 195 -20.45 0.11 -18.36
CA ASP A 195 -21.47 -0.85 -17.95
C ASP A 195 -22.21 -0.35 -16.69
N PRO A 196 -23.55 -0.16 -16.73
CA PRO A 196 -24.30 0.38 -15.60
C PRO A 196 -24.27 -0.47 -14.32
N SER A 197 -24.08 -1.79 -14.44
CA SER A 197 -23.94 -2.68 -13.29
C SER A 197 -22.57 -2.52 -12.64
N ASP A 198 -21.52 -2.40 -13.44
CA ASP A 198 -20.16 -2.14 -12.97
C ASP A 198 -20.02 -0.74 -12.36
N GLN A 199 -20.70 0.28 -12.91
CA GLN A 199 -20.72 1.64 -12.35
C GLN A 199 -21.14 1.67 -10.88
N LYS A 200 -22.14 0.85 -10.49
CA LYS A 200 -22.58 0.76 -9.08
C LYS A 200 -21.49 0.16 -8.19
N ILE A 201 -20.77 -0.83 -8.69
CA ILE A 201 -19.67 -1.49 -7.99
C ILE A 201 -18.49 -0.53 -7.82
N LEU A 202 -18.14 0.20 -8.89
CA LEU A 202 -17.08 1.22 -8.87
C LEU A 202 -17.44 2.39 -7.95
N ALA A 203 -18.71 2.82 -7.92
CA ALA A 203 -19.18 3.81 -6.96
C ALA A 203 -19.04 3.33 -5.51
N LYS A 204 -19.37 2.06 -5.22
CA LYS A 204 -19.14 1.44 -3.91
C LYS A 204 -17.66 1.41 -3.56
N LEU A 205 -16.77 1.07 -4.51
CA LEU A 205 -15.32 1.10 -4.30
C LEU A 205 -14.85 2.49 -3.88
N ASN A 206 -15.27 3.53 -4.59
CA ASN A 206 -14.90 4.91 -4.26
C ASN A 206 -15.41 5.33 -2.88
N ALA A 207 -16.66 5.03 -2.54
CA ALA A 207 -17.21 5.31 -1.20
C ALA A 207 -16.45 4.57 -0.08
N LEU A 208 -16.02 3.33 -0.32
CA LEU A 208 -15.19 2.58 0.62
C LEU A 208 -13.80 3.19 0.80
N ARG A 209 -13.22 3.76 -0.26
CA ARG A 209 -11.94 4.50 -0.20
C ARG A 209 -12.08 5.80 0.60
N GLU A 210 -13.11 6.59 0.31
CA GLU A 210 -13.38 7.86 0.99
C GLU A 210 -13.55 7.68 2.51
N THR A 211 -14.19 6.59 2.93
CA THR A 211 -14.45 6.29 4.35
C THR A 211 -13.33 5.50 5.05
N LEU A 212 -12.25 5.14 4.33
CA LEU A 212 -11.23 4.23 4.84
C LEU A 212 -10.53 4.77 6.09
N SER A 213 -10.15 6.05 6.10
CA SER A 213 -9.46 6.68 7.24
C SER A 213 -10.32 6.69 8.50
N GLU A 214 -11.61 7.04 8.37
CA GLU A 214 -12.55 7.04 9.49
C GLU A 214 -12.78 5.62 10.03
N ARG A 215 -12.87 4.63 9.13
CA ARG A 215 -13.00 3.22 9.48
C ARG A 215 -11.77 2.70 10.22
N ARG A 216 -10.56 3.04 9.75
CA ARG A 216 -9.30 2.71 10.44
C ARG A 216 -9.28 3.28 11.86
N LEU A 217 -9.60 4.56 12.02
CA LEU A 217 -9.64 5.20 13.33
C LEU A 217 -10.67 4.54 14.26
N THR A 218 -11.87 4.25 13.74
CA THR A 218 -12.93 3.59 14.50
C THR A 218 -12.54 2.18 14.92
N SER A 219 -11.98 1.40 13.99
CA SER A 219 -11.47 0.05 14.21
C SER A 219 -10.35 0.04 15.25
N TYR A 220 -9.40 0.96 15.16
CA TYR A 220 -8.31 1.09 16.14
C TYR A 220 -8.83 1.41 17.55
N LYS A 221 -9.76 2.37 17.68
CA LYS A 221 -10.38 2.70 18.98
C LYS A 221 -11.07 1.50 19.61
N ARG A 222 -11.74 0.66 18.81
CA ARG A 222 -12.36 -0.60 19.29
C ARG A 222 -11.30 -1.57 19.81
N TYR A 223 -10.23 -1.78 19.04
CA TYR A 223 -9.10 -2.60 19.48
C TYR A 223 -8.51 -2.10 20.80
N GLN A 224 -8.31 -0.80 20.96
CA GLN A 224 -7.79 -0.23 22.20
C GLN A 224 -8.71 -0.48 23.39
N ALA A 225 -10.01 -0.26 23.23
CA ALA A 225 -10.98 -0.52 24.29
C ALA A 225 -10.95 -2.00 24.74
N MET A 226 -10.88 -2.92 23.78
CA MET A 226 -10.74 -4.36 24.04
C MET A 226 -9.46 -4.68 24.81
N VAL A 227 -8.31 -4.13 24.38
CA VAL A 227 -7.03 -4.39 25.07
C VAL A 227 -7.03 -3.80 26.49
N LYS A 228 -7.56 -2.59 26.69
CA LYS A 228 -7.69 -1.98 28.03
C LYS A 228 -8.54 -2.82 28.99
N GLN A 229 -9.56 -3.51 28.47
CA GLN A 229 -10.43 -4.38 29.26
C GLN A 229 -9.74 -5.70 29.66
N HIS A 230 -8.81 -6.19 28.83
CA HIS A 230 -8.20 -7.52 28.99
C HIS A 230 -6.77 -7.52 29.51
N PHE A 231 -6.03 -6.42 29.43
CA PHE A 231 -4.63 -6.33 29.84
C PHE A 231 -4.43 -5.15 30.80
N SER A 232 -3.95 -5.43 32.02
CA SER A 232 -3.76 -4.44 33.08
C SER A 232 -2.57 -3.50 32.89
N ASP A 233 -1.62 -3.85 32.02
CA ASP A 233 -0.46 -3.02 31.69
C ASP A 233 -0.64 -2.35 30.32
N ILE A 234 -1.34 -1.22 30.35
CA ILE A 234 -1.84 -0.42 29.22
C ILE A 234 -0.78 0.58 28.67
N SER A 235 0.36 0.73 29.35
CA SER A 235 1.29 1.86 29.18
C SER A 235 2.00 1.93 27.82
N ILE A 236 2.29 0.80 27.19
CA ILE A 236 2.99 0.75 25.89
C ILE A 236 2.04 1.11 24.73
N LEU A 237 0.77 0.68 24.81
CA LEU A 237 -0.21 0.87 23.74
C LEU A 237 -0.83 2.26 23.71
N GLU A 238 -0.96 2.93 24.87
CA GLU A 238 -1.39 4.32 24.93
C GLU A 238 -0.36 5.26 24.31
N GLN A 239 0.92 4.93 24.45
CA GLN A 239 2.01 5.71 23.90
C GLN A 239 2.08 5.62 22.38
N GLU A 240 1.98 4.42 21.80
CA GLU A 240 1.94 4.23 20.34
C GLU A 240 0.73 4.91 19.68
N CYS A 241 -0.44 4.88 20.33
CA CYS A 241 -1.65 5.56 19.85
C CYS A 241 -1.46 7.07 19.77
N LEU A 242 -0.97 7.65 20.87
CA LEU A 242 -0.76 9.08 20.97
C LEU A 242 0.27 9.53 19.93
N GLU A 243 1.31 8.73 19.70
CA GLU A 243 2.27 8.95 18.63
C GLU A 243 1.61 8.99 17.24
N GLN A 244 0.75 8.01 16.92
CA GLN A 244 0.13 7.91 15.60
C GLN A 244 -0.86 9.06 15.35
N GLU A 245 -1.71 9.38 16.32
CA GLU A 245 -2.66 10.49 16.24
C GLU A 245 -1.93 11.84 16.10
N CYS A 246 -0.83 12.01 16.83
CA CYS A 246 0.01 13.20 16.70
C CYS A 246 0.68 13.29 15.32
N LEU A 247 1.11 12.17 14.72
CA LEU A 247 1.68 12.14 13.36
C LEU A 247 0.65 12.56 12.30
N GLU A 248 -0.56 12.04 12.39
CA GLU A 248 -1.65 12.37 11.45
C GLU A 248 -2.03 13.86 11.56
N LEU A 249 -2.16 14.37 12.79
CA LEU A 249 -2.42 15.80 13.02
C LEU A 249 -1.28 16.70 12.53
N LEU A 250 -0.02 16.28 12.71
CA LEU A 250 1.16 16.98 12.20
C LEU A 250 1.19 17.01 10.66
N LYS A 251 0.84 15.90 10.01
CA LYS A 251 0.75 15.82 8.54
C LYS A 251 -0.37 16.71 7.99
N ALA A 252 -1.48 16.86 8.72
CA ALA A 252 -2.62 17.67 8.28
C ALA A 252 -2.45 19.18 8.54
N ASN A 253 -1.85 19.59 9.67
CA ASN A 253 -1.87 20.99 10.13
C ASN A 253 -0.47 21.64 10.22
N TYR A 254 0.61 20.91 9.90
CA TYR A 254 2.03 21.32 9.97
C TYR A 254 2.55 21.74 11.36
N ASN A 255 1.68 22.03 12.32
CA ASN A 255 2.01 22.45 13.67
C ASN A 255 1.17 21.65 14.69
N LEU A 256 1.80 21.22 15.78
CA LEU A 256 1.15 20.51 16.87
C LEU A 256 1.66 21.02 18.22
N ILE A 257 0.74 21.37 19.13
CA ILE A 257 1.07 21.82 20.49
C ILE A 257 0.76 20.68 21.46
N LEU A 258 1.79 20.16 22.13
CA LEU A 258 1.64 19.14 23.18
C LEU A 258 1.48 19.81 24.55
N SER A 259 0.30 19.70 25.16
CA SER A 259 -0.01 20.27 26.48
C SER A 259 -0.18 19.19 27.56
N GLY A 260 0.10 19.52 28.83
CA GLY A 260 -0.03 18.60 29.96
C GLY A 260 0.88 18.95 31.14
N SER A 261 0.63 18.36 32.31
CA SER A 261 1.38 18.60 33.56
C SER A 261 2.89 18.28 33.45
N PRO A 262 3.77 18.88 34.26
CA PRO A 262 5.21 18.57 34.24
C PRO A 262 5.47 17.07 34.44
N GLY A 263 6.40 16.49 33.66
CA GLY A 263 6.76 15.07 33.77
C GLY A 263 5.96 14.08 32.93
N THR A 264 4.93 14.50 32.18
CA THR A 264 4.08 13.59 31.37
C THR A 264 4.65 13.16 30.02
N GLY A 265 5.98 13.17 29.84
CA GLY A 265 6.60 12.62 28.62
C GLY A 265 6.46 13.44 27.33
N LYS A 266 5.94 14.67 27.35
CA LYS A 266 5.79 15.54 26.15
C LYS A 266 7.07 15.65 25.30
N THR A 267 8.21 15.89 25.94
CA THR A 267 9.51 16.00 25.28
C THR A 267 9.97 14.67 24.68
N TYR A 268 9.58 13.54 25.29
CA TYR A 268 9.88 12.22 24.79
C TYR A 268 9.05 11.90 23.54
N LEU A 269 7.73 12.15 23.60
CA LEU A 269 6.82 12.02 22.47
C LEU A 269 7.25 12.87 21.27
N ALA A 270 7.60 14.14 21.49
CA ALA A 270 8.09 15.02 20.42
C ALA A 270 9.34 14.47 19.71
N LYS A 271 10.26 13.85 20.45
CA LYS A 271 11.45 13.20 19.88
C LYS A 271 11.11 11.97 19.05
N GLN A 272 10.18 11.14 19.52
CA GLN A 272 9.73 9.96 18.77
C GLN A 272 9.03 10.35 17.46
N LEU A 273 8.15 11.36 17.50
CA LEU A 273 7.49 11.92 16.32
C LEU A 273 8.50 12.46 15.31
N ALA A 274 9.50 13.23 15.77
CA ALA A 274 10.54 13.76 14.91
C ALA A 274 11.38 12.66 14.24
N ASN A 275 11.72 11.60 14.98
CA ASN A 275 12.46 10.46 14.43
C ASN A 275 11.64 9.71 13.37
N LYS A 276 10.34 9.47 13.59
CA LYS A 276 9.46 8.82 12.60
C LYS A 276 9.28 9.65 11.34
N ILE A 277 9.07 10.97 11.47
CA ILE A 277 8.99 11.89 10.32
C ILE A 277 10.29 11.89 9.52
N ASN A 278 11.45 11.88 10.18
CA ASN A 278 12.74 11.83 9.49
C ASN A 278 12.98 10.48 8.81
N TYR A 279 12.58 9.37 9.44
CA TYR A 279 12.66 8.03 8.85
C TYR A 279 11.79 7.90 7.58
N GLU A 280 10.57 8.47 7.57
CA GLU A 280 9.73 8.54 6.37
C GLU A 280 10.34 9.42 5.26
N ARG A 281 11.08 10.48 5.64
CA ARG A 281 11.78 11.39 4.71
C ARG A 281 13.03 10.79 4.08
N GLU A 282 13.62 9.72 4.63
CA GLU A 282 14.83 9.10 4.06
C GLU A 282 14.57 8.30 2.77
N LYS A 283 13.31 8.09 2.37
CA LYS A 283 12.95 7.38 1.11
C LYS A 283 12.81 8.27 -0.13
N ILE A 284 12.76 9.60 0.00
CA ILE A 284 12.76 10.55 -1.12
C ILE A 284 13.61 11.73 -0.68
N SER A 285 14.63 12.14 -1.45
CA SER A 285 15.50 13.21 -0.96
C SER A 285 14.68 14.50 -0.75
N PRO A 286 14.87 15.23 0.36
CA PRO A 286 14.17 16.50 0.62
C PRO A 286 14.33 17.53 -0.50
N LYS A 287 15.36 17.37 -1.35
CA LYS A 287 15.58 18.16 -2.56
C LYS A 287 14.51 17.88 -3.63
N GLU A 288 14.15 16.62 -3.87
CA GLU A 288 13.25 16.23 -4.96
C GLU A 288 11.80 16.63 -4.69
N TYR A 289 11.33 16.43 -3.45
CA TYR A 289 9.98 16.84 -3.04
C TYR A 289 9.78 18.35 -3.10
N LEU A 290 10.77 19.13 -2.63
CA LEU A 290 10.72 20.59 -2.70
C LEU A 290 10.76 21.08 -4.15
N ILE A 291 11.52 20.42 -5.02
CA ILE A 291 11.59 20.72 -6.45
C ILE A 291 10.23 20.49 -7.11
N GLU A 292 9.60 19.34 -6.86
CA GLU A 292 8.31 19.00 -7.46
C GLU A 292 7.17 19.91 -6.98
N ALA A 293 7.12 20.22 -5.68
CA ALA A 293 6.15 21.16 -5.12
C ALA A 293 6.32 22.60 -5.64
N ILE A 294 7.56 23.03 -5.90
CA ILE A 294 7.87 24.36 -6.47
C ILE A 294 7.59 24.42 -7.97
N LEU A 295 7.86 23.34 -8.72
CA LEU A 295 7.59 23.28 -10.16
C LEU A 295 6.08 23.30 -10.46
N ASN A 296 5.28 22.65 -9.62
CA ASN A 296 3.83 22.57 -9.77
C ASN A 296 3.08 23.83 -9.33
N SER A 297 3.76 24.85 -8.77
CA SER A 297 3.12 26.04 -8.19
C SER A 297 3.42 27.37 -8.91
N ILE A 298 4.06 27.38 -10.09
CA ILE A 298 4.55 28.63 -10.71
C ILE A 298 4.09 28.80 -12.18
N ASN A 299 3.63 30.02 -12.50
CA ASN A 299 2.81 30.34 -13.68
C ASN A 299 3.50 31.16 -14.81
N THR A 300 4.81 31.45 -14.77
CA THR A 300 5.47 32.21 -15.87
C THR A 300 6.77 31.60 -16.40
N GLU A 301 7.00 31.72 -17.71
CA GLU A 301 8.11 31.09 -18.43
C GLU A 301 9.46 31.77 -18.16
N GLU A 302 9.47 33.07 -17.88
CA GLU A 302 10.67 33.83 -17.50
C GLU A 302 11.23 33.40 -16.13
N GLU A 303 10.35 33.10 -15.16
CA GLU A 303 10.76 32.63 -13.83
C GLU A 303 11.28 31.19 -13.85
N LYS A 304 10.75 30.35 -14.76
CA LYS A 304 11.31 29.01 -15.03
C LYS A 304 12.72 29.10 -15.60
N GLN A 305 12.94 29.96 -16.60
CA GLN A 305 14.25 30.18 -17.20
C GLN A 305 15.27 30.76 -16.22
N TRP A 306 14.86 31.72 -15.39
CA TRP A 306 15.71 32.26 -14.33
C TRP A 306 16.17 31.17 -13.35
N LYS A 307 15.28 30.25 -12.94
CA LYS A 307 15.62 29.15 -12.01
C LYS A 307 16.51 28.06 -12.65
N ILE A 308 16.31 27.75 -13.94
CA ILE A 308 17.19 26.84 -14.70
C ILE A 308 18.61 27.42 -14.77
N ASN A 309 18.73 28.69 -15.16
CA ASN A 309 20.03 29.36 -15.25
C ASN A 309 20.70 29.49 -13.88
N ARG A 310 19.93 29.76 -12.83
CA ARG A 310 20.37 29.74 -11.43
C ARG A 310 20.96 28.39 -11.04
N LYS A 311 20.28 27.29 -11.36
CA LYS A 311 20.77 25.93 -11.06
C LYS A 311 22.06 25.61 -11.83
N LEU A 312 22.09 25.89 -13.13
CA LEU A 312 23.28 25.68 -13.97
C LEU A 312 24.50 26.46 -13.45
N SER A 313 24.32 27.73 -13.09
CA SER A 313 25.39 28.56 -12.51
C SER A 313 25.82 28.08 -11.12
N THR A 314 24.88 27.59 -10.30
CA THR A 314 25.18 27.05 -8.97
C THR A 314 25.95 25.74 -9.06
N ASP A 315 25.53 24.82 -9.93
CA ASP A 315 26.19 23.54 -10.13
C ASP A 315 27.58 23.73 -10.77
N ALA A 316 27.72 24.65 -11.74
CA ALA A 316 29.01 25.01 -12.30
C ALA A 316 29.98 25.57 -11.24
N PHE A 317 29.49 26.43 -10.34
CA PHE A 317 30.28 26.96 -9.23
C PHE A 317 30.73 25.85 -8.26
N PHE A 318 29.81 25.02 -7.78
CA PHE A 318 30.15 23.95 -6.82
C PHE A 318 31.02 22.85 -7.41
N ASN A 319 30.85 22.52 -8.69
CA ASN A 319 31.74 21.57 -9.36
C ASN A 319 33.18 22.11 -9.46
N LYS A 320 33.32 23.42 -9.69
CA LYS A 320 34.63 24.07 -9.81
C LYS A 320 35.28 24.35 -8.46
N PHE A 321 34.47 24.68 -7.45
CA PHE A 321 34.91 25.09 -6.12
C PHE A 321 34.23 24.25 -5.02
N SER A 322 34.38 22.93 -5.11
CA SER A 322 33.89 22.03 -4.08
C SER A 322 34.56 22.34 -2.73
N ILE A 323 33.89 22.01 -1.63
CA ILE A 323 34.40 22.27 -0.27
C ILE A 323 35.76 21.58 -0.02
N GLU A 324 35.98 20.45 -0.69
CA GLU A 324 37.21 19.66 -0.67
C GLU A 324 38.33 20.37 -1.42
N ASN A 325 38.04 20.91 -2.61
CA ASN A 325 39.00 21.59 -3.47
C ASN A 325 39.29 23.04 -3.04
N LEU A 326 38.42 23.63 -2.22
CA LEU A 326 38.54 25.01 -1.74
C LEU A 326 39.85 25.25 -0.97
N LYS A 327 40.27 24.26 -0.19
CA LYS A 327 41.48 24.33 0.65
C LYS A 327 42.77 24.23 -0.16
N SER A 328 42.68 23.75 -1.40
CA SER A 328 43.82 23.54 -2.31
C SER A 328 43.95 24.60 -3.40
N LEU A 329 43.10 25.64 -3.39
CA LEU A 329 43.16 26.70 -4.39
C LEU A 329 44.47 27.50 -4.25
N THR A 330 45.14 27.74 -5.38
CA THR A 330 46.26 28.67 -5.43
C THR A 330 45.78 30.11 -5.26
N LEU A 331 46.68 31.02 -4.88
CA LEU A 331 46.35 32.45 -4.73
C LEU A 331 45.74 33.05 -6.01
N GLU A 332 46.19 32.60 -7.18
CA GLU A 332 45.67 33.04 -8.48
C GLU A 332 44.27 32.49 -8.80
N GLN A 333 43.94 31.30 -8.32
CA GLN A 333 42.61 30.70 -8.44
C GLN A 333 41.63 31.24 -7.39
N TYR A 334 42.15 31.87 -6.33
CA TYR A 334 41.35 32.43 -5.25
C TYR A 334 41.05 33.92 -5.45
N CYS A 335 42.07 34.77 -5.58
CA CYS A 335 41.92 36.24 -5.55
C CYS A 335 41.66 36.88 -6.93
N ILE A 336 40.89 37.97 -6.92
CA ILE A 336 40.75 38.92 -8.04
C ILE A 336 42.01 39.79 -8.14
N GLY A 337 42.46 40.12 -9.37
CA GLY A 337 43.53 41.11 -9.57
C GLY A 337 44.47 40.89 -10.77
N ARG A 338 44.33 39.79 -11.51
CA ARG A 338 45.18 39.47 -12.69
C ARG A 338 44.41 39.32 -14.01
N GLY A 339 43.19 39.83 -14.08
CA GLY A 339 42.34 39.79 -15.29
C GLY A 339 41.62 38.46 -15.55
N ASN A 340 41.87 37.42 -14.74
CA ASN A 340 41.15 36.15 -14.82
C ASN A 340 39.72 36.31 -14.27
N LYS A 341 38.71 35.97 -15.09
CA LYS A 341 37.27 36.00 -14.75
C LYS A 341 36.74 34.64 -14.32
N GLU A 342 37.60 33.76 -13.84
CA GLU A 342 37.24 32.38 -13.48
C GLU A 342 37.82 31.96 -12.13
N ASN A 343 38.32 32.91 -11.34
CA ASN A 343 38.75 32.68 -9.95
C ASN A 343 37.56 32.78 -8.97
N PHE A 344 37.79 32.25 -7.76
CA PHE A 344 36.76 32.09 -6.73
C PHE A 344 36.09 33.41 -6.35
N CYS A 345 36.86 34.44 -6.03
CA CYS A 345 36.32 35.75 -5.67
C CYS A 345 35.51 36.39 -6.81
N TRP A 346 35.94 36.24 -8.07
CA TRP A 346 35.16 36.75 -9.22
C TRP A 346 33.82 36.02 -9.37
N TRP A 347 33.80 34.71 -9.16
CA TRP A 347 32.55 33.95 -9.21
C TRP A 347 31.57 34.40 -8.13
N ILE A 348 32.03 34.60 -6.90
CA ILE A 348 31.21 35.13 -5.79
C ILE A 348 30.66 36.53 -6.10
N GLU A 349 31.50 37.43 -6.62
CA GLU A 349 31.10 38.83 -6.85
C GLU A 349 30.29 39.05 -8.13
N ARG A 350 30.56 38.29 -9.19
CA ARG A 350 30.03 38.56 -10.54
C ARG A 350 29.50 37.34 -11.25
N GLY A 351 30.19 36.20 -11.16
CA GLY A 351 29.79 34.95 -11.84
C GLY A 351 28.45 34.39 -11.34
N THR A 352 28.12 34.63 -10.06
CA THR A 352 26.84 34.24 -9.45
C THR A 352 25.82 35.37 -9.38
N SER A 353 26.02 36.47 -10.12
CA SER A 353 25.11 37.64 -10.08
C SER A 353 23.65 37.30 -10.44
N CYS A 354 23.42 36.27 -11.28
CA CYS A 354 22.09 35.75 -11.58
C CYS A 354 21.37 35.11 -10.37
N LEU A 355 22.08 34.87 -9.25
CA LEU A 355 21.53 34.32 -8.00
C LEU A 355 20.94 35.39 -7.07
N GLY A 356 20.97 36.66 -7.49
CA GLY A 356 20.52 37.82 -6.71
C GLY A 356 21.72 38.56 -6.13
N GLY A 357 22.10 39.64 -6.79
CA GLY A 357 22.94 40.71 -6.24
C GLY A 357 22.10 41.94 -5.93
#